data_AF-A0A7R9CRB6-F1
#
_entry.id   AF-A0A7R9CRB6-F1
#
_cell.length_a   1.000
_cell.length_b   1.000
_cell.length_c   1.000
_cell.angle_alpha   90.00
_cell.angle_beta   90.00
_cell.angle_gamma   90.00
#
_symmetry.space_group_name_H-M   'P 1'
#
loop_
_entity.id
_entity.type
_entity.pdbx_description
1 polymer ?
#
loop_
_entity_poly.entity_id
_entity_poly.type
_entity_poly.pdbx_seq_one_letter_code
_entity_poly.pdbx_strand_id
1 'polypeptide(L)'
;MDLGIGKVELEEVNPNLCGGRVENHLGKTTPSSPDRDSNLNLPVLSSRAQHDKRAITQQIRNLNLMEYQSKILLQKNGVAVQKFKIIENADEVDDNLKNFNVYVDPLKKGVQQISVGVRTALNPPPPFFALVVGLPVNDDQVLYTFDCSEVDEYVIKAQILAGGRGLGYFDNGFKGGVHITKDLGKVSSIVESMIGHNLITKQTSKNGILVKKVMVAESVTIKRECYICIIMDRFLSIYVYIHFFFRFIFTLYVSNVYILFFTRENNGPVIIASPAGGTDIENVATSSPHLIKTIPVDIEQGVTDEMSKNIAKFLDFKGSLIKEAAAQIKQLWQLFLNVDAVQLEINPLVETSNGGVIAVDAKIIFDDNAKFRHKDIYSLEDETESDPKEIEAAKHNLNYIAMSGNIGCLVNGAGLAMATMDIIKLYGKEPANFLDVGGNVNEEQVLKAFQILTSDENVKAILVNVFGGIVNCATIANGIVNASKTIQLSIPLIVRLEGMIY
;
A
#
# COMPACT_ATOMS: atom_id res chain seq x y z
N MET A 1 51.20 -23.33 27.40
CA MET A 1 51.63 -23.07 26.02
C MET A 1 50.59 -22.14 25.43
N ASP A 2 50.99 -20.89 25.26
CA ASP A 2 50.21 -19.79 24.70
C ASP A 2 49.63 -20.12 23.32
N LEU A 3 48.39 -19.70 23.09
CA LEU A 3 47.85 -19.50 21.74
C LEU A 3 47.34 -18.06 21.63
N GLY A 4 48.30 -17.18 21.29
CA GLY A 4 48.19 -15.96 20.48
C GLY A 4 46.90 -15.15 20.52
N ILE A 5 46.86 -14.17 21.43
CA ILE A 5 45.99 -12.99 21.32
C ILE A 5 46.55 -12.09 20.19
N GLY A 6 45.87 -12.01 19.05
CA GLY A 6 46.15 -11.03 18.01
C GLY A 6 45.65 -9.65 18.42
N LYS A 7 46.56 -8.68 18.51
CA LYS A 7 46.27 -7.25 18.71
C LYS A 7 45.46 -6.70 17.54
N VAL A 8 44.42 -5.93 17.84
CA VAL A 8 43.75 -5.03 16.89
C VAL A 8 44.63 -3.78 16.75
N GLU A 9 45.16 -3.53 15.56
CA GLU A 9 45.79 -2.25 15.22
C GLU A 9 44.70 -1.23 14.85
N LEU A 10 44.70 -0.09 15.54
CA LEU A 10 43.98 1.11 15.15
C LEU A 10 44.88 1.88 14.17
N GLU A 11 44.48 2.00 12.90
CA GLU A 11 45.13 2.94 11.98
C GLU A 11 44.58 4.35 12.21
N GLU A 12 45.40 5.22 12.81
CA GLU A 12 45.22 6.67 12.76
C GLU A 12 45.71 7.20 11.40
N VAL A 13 44.83 7.89 10.67
CA VAL A 13 45.19 8.56 9.41
C VAL A 13 45.97 9.85 9.72
N ASN A 14 47.19 9.94 9.20
CA ASN A 14 48.17 11.02 9.42
C ASN A 14 47.68 12.39 8.86
N PRO A 15 47.68 13.50 9.63
CA PRO A 15 47.11 14.78 9.18
C PRO A 15 48.03 15.69 8.33
N ASN A 16 49.26 15.29 7.99
CA ASN A 16 50.28 16.22 7.44
C ASN A 16 50.57 16.11 5.94
N LEU A 17 49.54 16.17 5.08
CA LEU A 17 49.70 16.34 3.63
C LEU A 17 48.82 17.48 3.09
N CYS A 18 49.02 18.70 3.61
CA CYS A 18 48.55 19.94 2.97
C CYS A 18 49.51 21.09 3.33
N GLY A 19 50.45 21.40 2.44
CA GLY A 19 51.32 22.56 2.62
C GLY A 19 52.34 22.72 1.50
N GLY A 20 51.94 23.37 0.40
CA GLY A 20 52.85 23.73 -0.69
C GLY A 20 52.34 24.93 -1.48
N ARG A 21 52.88 26.12 -1.19
CA ARG A 21 52.73 27.37 -1.96
C ARG A 21 53.23 27.20 -3.38
N VAL A 22 52.52 27.75 -4.36
CA VAL A 22 52.97 27.86 -5.76
C VAL A 22 53.48 29.29 -6.00
N GLU A 23 54.75 29.43 -6.36
CA GLU A 23 55.31 30.62 -6.98
C GLU A 23 55.17 30.53 -8.51
N ASN A 24 54.74 31.63 -9.13
CA ASN A 24 54.68 31.82 -10.58
C ASN A 24 56.10 31.97 -11.15
N HIS A 25 56.41 31.37 -12.31
CA HIS A 25 57.35 31.94 -13.29
C HIS A 25 57.03 31.48 -14.73
N LEU A 26 57.02 32.45 -15.64
CA LEU A 26 56.77 32.32 -17.09
C LEU A 26 57.92 31.62 -17.83
N GLY A 27 57.59 30.86 -18.87
CA GLY A 27 58.56 30.37 -19.86
C GLY A 27 57.89 29.78 -21.10
N LYS A 28 58.11 30.41 -22.25
CA LYS A 28 57.58 30.11 -23.59
C LYS A 28 58.04 28.74 -24.11
N THR A 29 57.24 28.06 -24.95
CA THR A 29 57.64 27.49 -26.27
C THR A 29 56.47 26.76 -26.97
N THR A 30 56.43 26.89 -28.29
CA THR A 30 55.70 26.07 -29.29
C THR A 30 56.68 25.83 -30.46
N PRO A 31 56.42 24.95 -31.47
CA PRO A 31 55.63 23.72 -31.52
C PRO A 31 56.37 22.52 -32.22
N SER A 32 55.87 21.29 -32.11
CA SER A 32 55.89 20.26 -33.18
C SER A 32 55.14 18.98 -32.76
N SER A 33 54.39 18.42 -33.70
CA SER A 33 53.58 17.19 -33.64
C SER A 33 54.38 15.96 -34.16
N PRO A 34 53.81 14.72 -34.29
CA PRO A 34 52.60 14.10 -33.74
C PRO A 34 52.87 12.72 -33.06
N ASP A 35 51.78 12.02 -32.73
CA ASP A 35 51.64 10.58 -32.44
C ASP A 35 51.82 10.10 -31.00
N ARG A 36 50.68 9.81 -30.36
CA ARG A 36 50.43 8.50 -29.73
C ARG A 36 48.97 8.28 -29.34
N ASP A 37 48.50 7.10 -29.72
CA ASP A 37 47.32 6.43 -29.21
C ASP A 37 47.36 6.16 -27.70
N SER A 38 46.15 5.98 -27.18
CA SER A 38 45.74 5.16 -26.03
C SER A 38 45.57 5.80 -24.64
N ASN A 39 44.33 5.64 -24.19
CA ASN A 39 43.85 5.38 -22.83
C ASN A 39 43.44 6.54 -21.91
N LEU A 40 42.12 6.52 -21.67
CA LEU A 40 41.38 6.77 -20.42
C LEU A 40 41.80 7.99 -19.60
N ASN A 41 41.01 9.06 -19.72
CA ASN A 41 40.83 10.03 -18.64
C ASN A 41 39.35 10.12 -18.27
N LEU A 42 39.06 9.73 -17.02
CA LEU A 42 37.85 10.09 -16.29
C LEU A 42 37.80 11.62 -16.11
N PRO A 43 36.67 12.30 -16.36
CA PRO A 43 36.54 13.69 -15.96
C PRO A 43 36.20 13.78 -14.47
N VAL A 44 37.07 14.49 -13.76
CA VAL A 44 36.87 15.12 -12.46
C VAL A 44 35.55 15.91 -12.47
N LEU A 45 34.58 15.51 -11.65
CA LEU A 45 33.42 16.34 -11.35
C LEU A 45 33.69 17.14 -10.08
N SER A 46 33.92 18.43 -10.29
CA SER A 46 34.00 19.45 -9.27
C SER A 46 32.64 19.67 -8.59
N SER A 47 32.73 19.91 -7.28
CA SER A 47 31.66 20.18 -6.33
C SER A 47 30.70 21.29 -6.76
N ARG A 48 29.42 20.96 -6.90
CA ARG A 48 28.30 21.88 -6.64
C ARG A 48 27.19 21.12 -5.93
N ALA A 49 27.09 21.33 -4.62
CA ALA A 49 25.95 20.95 -3.82
C ALA A 49 24.71 21.68 -4.34
N GLN A 50 23.78 20.96 -4.96
CA GLN A 50 22.39 21.38 -5.12
C GLN A 50 21.55 20.49 -4.20
N HIS A 51 20.84 21.13 -3.28
CA HIS A 51 19.86 20.52 -2.40
C HIS A 51 18.80 19.78 -3.22
N ASP A 52 18.92 18.47 -3.27
CA ASP A 52 17.94 17.58 -3.88
C ASP A 52 16.82 17.36 -2.86
N LYS A 53 15.77 18.19 -2.90
CA LYS A 53 14.50 17.92 -2.18
C LYS A 53 13.76 16.79 -2.88
N ARG A 54 14.24 15.55 -2.73
CA ARG A 54 13.45 14.37 -3.09
C ARG A 54 12.37 14.20 -2.03
N ALA A 55 11.11 14.26 -2.46
CA ALA A 55 9.97 13.90 -1.65
C ALA A 55 10.17 12.47 -1.13
N ILE A 56 10.45 12.35 0.16
CA ILE A 56 10.59 11.09 0.88
C ILE A 56 9.18 10.49 0.90
N THR A 57 8.91 9.56 -0.03
CA THR A 57 7.75 8.68 0.15
C THR A 57 8.20 7.64 1.17
N GLN A 58 7.87 7.86 2.44
CA GLN A 58 7.90 6.78 3.41
C GLN A 58 7.02 5.67 2.85
N GLN A 59 7.54 4.46 2.73
CA GLN A 59 6.73 3.31 2.39
C GLN A 59 6.06 2.88 3.69
N ILE A 60 4.82 3.35 3.87
CA ILE A 60 4.03 3.13 5.08
C ILE A 60 3.18 1.87 4.87
N ARG A 61 2.93 1.15 5.97
CA ARG A 61 2.05 -0.01 6.02
C ARG A 61 0.62 0.46 5.75
N ASN A 62 0.12 0.18 4.56
CA ASN A 62 -1.26 0.51 4.20
C ASN A 62 -2.24 -0.40 4.96
N LEU A 63 -3.28 0.20 5.54
CA LEU A 63 -4.42 -0.52 6.09
C LEU A 63 -5.02 -1.48 5.05
N ASN A 64 -5.11 -2.77 5.40
CA ASN A 64 -5.80 -3.77 4.59
C ASN A 64 -7.16 -4.11 5.21
N LEU A 65 -8.20 -4.09 4.38
CA LEU A 65 -9.54 -4.49 4.78
C LEU A 65 -9.88 -5.88 4.23
N MET A 66 -10.59 -6.66 5.04
CA MET A 66 -11.26 -7.88 4.60
C MET A 66 -12.33 -7.55 3.55
N GLU A 67 -12.65 -8.52 2.68
CA GLU A 67 -13.65 -8.37 1.61
C GLU A 67 -14.99 -7.83 2.15
N TYR A 68 -15.46 -8.34 3.28
CA TYR A 68 -16.72 -7.87 3.86
C TYR A 68 -16.64 -6.42 4.38
N GLN A 69 -15.51 -5.99 4.91
CA GLN A 69 -15.34 -4.64 5.45
C GLN A 69 -15.37 -3.61 4.32
N SER A 70 -14.68 -3.89 3.20
CA SER A 70 -14.73 -3.03 2.01
C SER A 70 -16.16 -2.98 1.42
N LYS A 71 -16.89 -4.10 1.41
CA LYS A 71 -18.32 -4.13 0.99
C LYS A 71 -19.23 -3.31 1.90
N ILE A 72 -19.03 -3.34 3.23
CA ILE A 72 -19.77 -2.47 4.16
C ILE A 72 -19.51 -0.99 3.84
N LEU A 73 -18.24 -0.60 3.60
CA LEU A 73 -17.89 0.78 3.25
C LEU A 73 -18.53 1.23 1.93
N LEU A 74 -18.54 0.35 0.92
CA LEU A 74 -19.25 0.59 -0.34
C LEU A 74 -20.75 0.83 -0.11
N GLN A 75 -21.41 -0.05 0.65
CA GLN A 75 -22.84 0.07 0.96
C GLN A 75 -23.18 1.35 1.72
N LYS A 76 -22.37 1.71 2.73
CA LYS A 76 -22.54 2.96 3.48
C LYS A 76 -22.50 4.20 2.59
N ASN A 77 -21.80 4.13 1.46
CA ASN A 77 -21.70 5.20 0.46
C ASN A 77 -22.66 5.01 -0.74
N GLY A 78 -23.63 4.10 -0.61
CA GLY A 78 -24.69 3.87 -1.60
C GLY A 78 -24.27 3.03 -2.82
N VAL A 79 -23.04 2.52 -2.84
CA VAL A 79 -22.58 1.64 -3.92
C VAL A 79 -23.24 0.27 -3.79
N ALA A 80 -23.80 -0.21 -4.88
CA ALA A 80 -24.47 -1.50 -4.94
C ALA A 80 -23.44 -2.64 -4.87
N VAL A 81 -23.64 -3.58 -3.95
CA VAL A 81 -22.83 -4.79 -3.80
C VAL A 81 -23.76 -5.99 -3.66
N GLN A 82 -23.21 -7.20 -3.78
CA GLN A 82 -23.92 -8.45 -3.46
C GLN A 82 -24.46 -8.38 -2.03
N LYS A 83 -25.68 -8.85 -1.77
CA LYS A 83 -26.16 -9.00 -0.39
C LYS A 83 -25.38 -10.10 0.31
N PHE A 84 -25.00 -9.86 1.56
CA PHE A 84 -24.22 -10.82 2.35
C PHE A 84 -24.47 -10.67 3.85
N LYS A 85 -24.02 -11.67 4.61
CA LYS A 85 -23.89 -11.66 6.06
C LYS A 85 -22.58 -12.29 6.49
N ILE A 86 -22.12 -11.89 7.66
CA ILE A 86 -20.93 -12.44 8.30
C ILE A 86 -21.35 -13.33 9.45
N ILE A 87 -20.74 -14.51 9.50
CA ILE A 87 -20.91 -15.49 10.56
C ILE A 87 -19.56 -15.60 11.27
N GLU A 88 -19.58 -15.40 12.58
CA GLU A 88 -18.39 -15.47 13.45
C GLU A 88 -18.43 -16.68 14.39
N ASN A 89 -19.63 -17.24 14.61
CA ASN A 89 -19.85 -18.40 15.47
C ASN A 89 -20.62 -19.49 14.70
N ALA A 90 -20.06 -20.70 14.67
CA ALA A 90 -20.65 -21.85 14.00
C ALA A 90 -21.97 -22.29 14.67
N ASP A 91 -22.09 -22.15 16.00
CA ASP A 91 -23.28 -22.57 16.75
C ASP A 91 -24.50 -21.68 16.47
N GLU A 92 -24.27 -20.47 15.94
CA GLU A 92 -25.33 -19.50 15.65
C GLU A 92 -25.70 -19.50 14.17
N VAL A 93 -25.20 -20.42 13.35
CA VAL A 93 -25.42 -20.39 11.90
C VAL A 93 -26.91 -20.47 11.58
N ASP A 94 -27.65 -21.41 12.18
CA ASP A 94 -29.07 -21.61 11.86
C ASP A 94 -29.95 -20.41 12.27
N ASP A 95 -29.62 -19.72 13.37
CA ASP A 95 -30.32 -18.51 13.80
C ASP A 95 -29.91 -17.30 12.95
N ASN A 96 -28.63 -17.24 12.57
CA ASN A 96 -28.13 -16.24 11.63
C ASN A 96 -28.71 -16.43 10.23
N LEU A 97 -29.05 -17.66 9.85
CA LEU A 97 -29.66 -17.98 8.57
C LEU A 97 -31.15 -17.62 8.52
N LYS A 98 -31.84 -17.60 9.67
CA LYS A 98 -33.28 -17.31 9.78
C LYS A 98 -33.60 -15.82 9.95
N ASN A 99 -32.69 -15.02 10.53
CA ASN A 99 -32.89 -13.60 10.83
C ASN A 99 -31.80 -12.74 10.17
N PHE A 100 -32.06 -12.29 8.95
CA PHE A 100 -31.17 -11.42 8.19
C PHE A 100 -31.74 -9.99 8.09
N ASN A 101 -31.22 -9.08 8.91
CA ASN A 101 -31.52 -7.65 8.85
C ASN A 101 -30.25 -6.90 8.46
N VAL A 102 -30.15 -6.36 7.23
CA VAL A 102 -29.08 -5.41 6.85
C VAL A 102 -29.57 -4.43 5.76
N TYR A 103 -29.45 -3.13 6.08
CA TYR A 103 -29.54 -1.85 5.34
C TYR A 103 -29.96 -1.78 3.84
N VAL A 104 -30.68 -0.71 3.48
CA VAL A 104 -31.04 -0.28 2.12
C VAL A 104 -30.90 1.23 1.88
N ASP A 105 -30.62 1.51 0.62
CA ASP A 105 -30.59 2.78 -0.10
C ASP A 105 -31.81 3.72 0.11
N PRO A 106 -31.60 4.98 0.55
CA PRO A 106 -32.63 6.03 0.55
C PRO A 106 -33.22 6.38 -0.83
N LEU A 107 -32.60 5.97 -1.95
CA LEU A 107 -32.98 6.44 -3.29
C LEU A 107 -34.17 5.73 -3.95
N LYS A 108 -34.87 4.80 -3.28
CA LYS A 108 -36.06 4.11 -3.84
C LYS A 108 -37.44 4.54 -3.31
N LYS A 109 -37.55 5.58 -2.49
CA LYS A 109 -38.84 6.27 -2.27
C LYS A 109 -38.74 7.72 -2.72
N GLY A 110 -39.62 8.09 -3.66
CA GLY A 110 -39.60 9.35 -4.40
C GLY A 110 -39.13 10.55 -3.59
N VAL A 111 -38.00 11.12 -4.01
CA VAL A 111 -37.47 12.37 -3.47
C VAL A 111 -38.44 13.49 -3.86
N GLN A 112 -39.27 13.93 -2.92
CA GLN A 112 -39.75 15.31 -2.93
C GLN A 112 -38.54 16.20 -2.67
N GLN A 113 -38.31 17.11 -3.60
CA GLN A 113 -37.26 18.11 -3.59
C GLN A 113 -37.42 19.01 -2.34
N ILE A 114 -36.67 18.76 -1.27
CA ILE A 114 -36.64 19.68 -0.13
C ILE A 114 -35.64 20.78 -0.45
N SER A 115 -36.16 21.96 -0.79
CA SER A 115 -35.41 23.20 -0.88
C SER A 115 -34.92 23.61 0.51
N VAL A 116 -33.60 23.56 0.74
CA VAL A 116 -33.00 24.12 1.96
C VAL A 116 -32.67 25.58 1.68
N GLY A 117 -33.49 26.49 2.23
CA GLY A 117 -33.21 27.92 2.22
C GLY A 117 -32.04 28.24 3.16
N VAL A 118 -30.95 28.76 2.59
CA VAL A 118 -29.82 29.29 3.35
C VAL A 118 -30.24 30.64 3.97
N ARG A 119 -30.36 30.71 5.30
CA ARG A 119 -30.33 31.99 6.03
C ARG A 119 -28.90 32.22 6.50
N THR A 120 -28.17 33.08 5.80
CA THR A 120 -26.90 33.63 6.26
C THR A 120 -27.17 34.66 7.36
N ALA A 121 -26.89 34.30 8.62
CA ALA A 121 -26.72 35.26 9.69
C ALA A 121 -25.21 35.44 9.90
N LEU A 122 -24.60 36.35 9.12
CA LEU A 122 -23.39 37.13 9.41
C LEU A 122 -22.91 37.81 8.12
N ASN A 123 -22.62 39.11 8.19
CA ASN A 123 -22.20 39.94 7.07
C ASN A 123 -21.08 40.89 7.56
N PRO A 124 -19.88 40.94 6.93
CA PRO A 124 -19.45 40.20 5.74
C PRO A 124 -18.84 38.82 6.08
N PRO A 125 -18.82 37.86 5.14
CA PRO A 125 -18.17 36.56 5.33
C PRO A 125 -16.64 36.67 5.20
N PRO A 126 -15.85 35.93 5.99
CA PRO A 126 -14.40 35.86 5.80
C PRO A 126 -14.05 35.04 4.54
N PRO A 127 -12.94 35.35 3.85
CA PRO A 127 -12.45 34.52 2.76
C PRO A 127 -11.80 33.26 3.38
N PHE A 128 -12.06 32.10 2.77
CA PHE A 128 -11.56 30.77 3.17
C PHE A 128 -12.19 30.15 4.43
N PHE A 129 -13.31 29.45 4.25
CA PHE A 129 -13.63 28.21 4.96
C PHE A 129 -14.76 27.51 4.20
N ALA A 130 -14.43 26.61 3.27
CA ALA A 130 -15.39 25.65 2.73
C ALA A 130 -15.56 24.54 3.77
N LEU A 131 -16.46 24.76 4.73
CA LEU A 131 -16.90 23.71 5.64
C LEU A 131 -17.79 22.76 4.84
N VAL A 132 -17.24 21.63 4.39
CA VAL A 132 -18.04 20.49 3.96
C VAL A 132 -18.73 19.97 5.21
N VAL A 133 -19.97 20.42 5.44
CA VAL A 133 -20.81 19.88 6.50
C VAL A 133 -21.22 18.48 6.05
N GLY A 134 -20.47 17.48 6.50
CA GLY A 134 -20.93 16.10 6.48
C GLY A 134 -22.24 16.04 7.24
N LEU A 135 -23.32 15.66 6.55
CA LEU A 135 -24.57 15.35 7.22
C LEU A 135 -24.32 14.16 8.16
N PRO A 136 -24.73 14.24 9.44
CA PRO A 136 -24.63 13.09 10.32
C PRO A 136 -25.60 12.02 9.82
N VAL A 137 -25.05 10.92 9.30
CA VAL A 137 -25.82 9.70 9.10
C VAL A 137 -25.94 9.06 10.47
N ASN A 138 -27.14 9.05 11.05
CA ASN A 138 -27.41 8.34 12.29
C ASN A 138 -27.12 6.84 12.08
N ASP A 139 -26.28 6.25 12.94
CA ASP A 139 -25.82 4.85 12.86
C ASP A 139 -26.94 3.79 13.02
N ASP A 140 -28.18 4.19 13.35
CA ASP A 140 -29.26 3.29 13.79
C ASP A 140 -30.42 3.06 12.79
N GLN A 141 -30.28 3.35 11.49
CA GLN A 141 -31.36 3.09 10.51
C GLN A 141 -31.16 1.78 9.73
N VAL A 142 -31.90 0.73 10.13
CA VAL A 142 -32.06 -0.53 9.36
C VAL A 142 -33.02 -0.29 8.19
N LEU A 143 -32.65 -0.67 6.97
CA LEU A 143 -33.39 -0.26 5.77
C LEU A 143 -33.98 -1.39 4.88
N TYR A 144 -33.53 -2.67 4.87
CA TYR A 144 -34.37 -3.87 4.51
C TYR A 144 -33.85 -5.16 5.19
N THR A 145 -34.68 -6.21 5.15
CA THR A 145 -34.43 -7.62 5.46
C THR A 145 -33.91 -8.38 4.23
N PHE A 146 -32.94 -9.28 4.40
CA PHE A 146 -32.45 -10.19 3.35
C PHE A 146 -32.81 -11.63 3.72
N ASP A 147 -34.02 -12.08 3.47
CA ASP A 147 -34.38 -13.46 3.79
C ASP A 147 -33.57 -14.44 2.93
N CYS A 148 -32.70 -15.24 3.56
CA CYS A 148 -31.97 -16.26 2.83
C CYS A 148 -32.90 -17.28 2.18
N SER A 149 -34.10 -17.52 2.70
CA SER A 149 -35.05 -18.44 2.07
C SER A 149 -35.50 -18.01 0.67
N GLU A 150 -35.26 -16.76 0.26
CA GLU A 150 -35.56 -16.24 -1.08
C GLU A 150 -34.34 -16.22 -2.02
N VAL A 151 -33.22 -16.84 -1.63
CA VAL A 151 -31.97 -16.85 -2.42
C VAL A 151 -31.84 -18.15 -3.21
N ASP A 152 -31.72 -18.03 -4.53
CA ASP A 152 -31.60 -19.17 -5.44
C ASP A 152 -30.27 -19.95 -5.28
N GLU A 153 -29.18 -19.23 -4.95
CA GLU A 153 -27.84 -19.79 -4.83
C GLU A 153 -26.95 -18.93 -3.91
N TYR A 154 -26.20 -19.57 -3.04
CA TYR A 154 -25.33 -18.98 -2.03
C TYR A 154 -23.87 -19.10 -2.43
N VAL A 155 -23.08 -18.08 -2.08
CA VAL A 155 -21.62 -18.08 -2.14
C VAL A 155 -21.07 -17.95 -0.73
N ILE A 156 -20.38 -18.98 -0.24
CA ILE A 156 -19.75 -19.02 1.08
C ILE A 156 -18.26 -18.77 0.91
N LYS A 157 -17.72 -17.75 1.57
CA LYS A 157 -16.31 -17.35 1.46
C LYS A 157 -15.66 -17.17 2.83
N ALA A 158 -14.58 -17.90 3.08
CA ALA A 158 -13.70 -17.64 4.20
C ALA A 158 -13.13 -16.22 4.13
N GLN A 159 -13.11 -15.52 5.27
CA GLN A 159 -12.59 -14.15 5.37
C GLN A 159 -11.16 -14.19 5.92
N ILE A 160 -10.20 -14.05 5.00
CA ILE A 160 -8.78 -13.79 5.23
C ILE A 160 -8.33 -12.75 4.16
N LEU A 161 -7.30 -11.96 4.45
CA LEU A 161 -6.70 -10.98 3.55
C LEU A 161 -5.96 -11.66 2.41
N ALA A 162 -5.28 -12.79 2.67
CA ALA A 162 -4.56 -13.53 1.65
C ALA A 162 -5.48 -14.04 0.53
N GLY A 163 -5.03 -13.84 -0.72
CA GLY A 163 -5.73 -14.30 -1.91
C GLY A 163 -5.64 -15.81 -2.14
N GLY A 164 -6.29 -16.28 -3.22
CA GLY A 164 -6.24 -17.69 -3.62
C GLY A 164 -7.12 -18.63 -2.78
N ARG A 165 -8.05 -18.09 -2.00
CA ARG A 165 -8.97 -18.83 -1.10
C ARG A 165 -9.65 -20.01 -1.78
N GLY A 166 -10.16 -19.85 -3.01
CA GLY A 166 -10.87 -20.91 -3.73
C GLY A 166 -10.03 -22.17 -4.03
N LEU A 167 -8.72 -22.02 -4.21
CA LEU A 167 -7.80 -23.14 -4.45
C LEU A 167 -7.10 -23.64 -3.16
N GLY A 168 -7.41 -23.02 -2.02
CA GLY A 168 -6.83 -23.38 -0.73
C GLY A 168 -7.40 -24.66 -0.14
N TYR A 169 -6.89 -25.05 1.02
CA TYR A 169 -7.41 -26.16 1.83
C TYR A 169 -7.25 -25.84 3.31
N PHE A 170 -8.09 -26.44 4.14
CA PHE A 170 -8.09 -26.27 5.58
C PHE A 170 -7.28 -27.37 6.27
N ASP A 171 -6.82 -27.08 7.49
CA ASP A 171 -6.09 -28.02 8.34
C ASP A 171 -6.91 -29.27 8.74
N ASN A 172 -8.24 -29.18 8.73
CA ASN A 172 -9.15 -30.31 8.92
C ASN A 172 -9.38 -31.16 7.65
N GLY A 173 -8.72 -30.83 6.54
CA GLY A 173 -8.83 -31.53 5.25
C GLY A 173 -9.96 -31.01 4.33
N PHE A 174 -10.76 -30.04 4.77
CA PHE A 174 -11.77 -29.40 3.92
C PHE A 174 -11.11 -28.63 2.77
N LYS A 175 -11.67 -28.70 1.56
CA LYS A 175 -11.05 -28.14 0.35
C LYS A 175 -11.77 -26.90 -0.14
N GLY A 176 -11.02 -25.86 -0.46
CA GLY A 176 -11.52 -24.59 -0.97
C GLY A 176 -12.08 -23.70 0.13
N GLY A 177 -11.65 -22.44 0.15
CA GLY A 177 -12.21 -21.38 0.98
C GLY A 177 -13.38 -20.62 0.34
N VAL A 178 -13.83 -21.05 -0.86
CA VAL A 178 -14.97 -20.47 -1.58
C VAL A 178 -15.85 -21.61 -2.09
N HIS A 179 -17.12 -21.62 -1.69
CA HIS A 179 -18.09 -22.65 -2.05
C HIS A 179 -19.39 -22.04 -2.57
N ILE A 180 -20.06 -22.76 -3.46
CA ILE A 180 -21.34 -22.37 -4.03
C ILE A 180 -22.34 -23.50 -3.79
N THR A 181 -23.54 -23.18 -3.30
CA THR A 181 -24.61 -24.16 -3.08
C THR A 181 -25.97 -23.53 -3.29
N LYS A 182 -26.95 -24.31 -3.74
CA LYS A 182 -28.38 -23.92 -3.77
C LYS A 182 -29.15 -24.44 -2.55
N ASP A 183 -28.51 -25.32 -1.80
CA ASP A 183 -29.11 -25.99 -0.64
C ASP A 183 -28.73 -25.22 0.63
N LEU A 184 -29.71 -24.56 1.23
CA LEU A 184 -29.57 -23.81 2.48
C LEU A 184 -29.08 -24.72 3.63
N GLY A 185 -29.50 -25.99 3.67
CA GLY A 185 -29.09 -26.94 4.71
C GLY A 185 -27.60 -27.28 4.66
N LYS A 186 -26.95 -27.11 3.50
CA LYS A 186 -25.50 -27.30 3.37
C LYS A 186 -24.68 -26.11 3.86
N VAL A 187 -25.27 -24.91 3.91
CA VAL A 187 -24.55 -23.68 4.30
C VAL A 187 -23.96 -23.86 5.70
N SER A 188 -24.74 -24.35 6.67
CA SER A 188 -24.27 -24.60 8.05
C SER A 188 -23.06 -25.53 8.09
N SER A 189 -23.15 -26.69 7.43
CA SER A 189 -22.04 -27.65 7.40
C SER A 189 -20.75 -27.12 6.74
N ILE A 190 -20.89 -26.26 5.73
CA ILE A 190 -19.75 -25.62 5.06
C ILE A 190 -19.10 -24.61 6.00
N VAL A 191 -19.91 -23.77 6.66
CA VAL A 191 -19.42 -22.74 7.59
C VAL A 191 -18.74 -23.37 8.80
N GLU A 192 -19.31 -24.43 9.38
CA GLU A 192 -18.72 -25.22 10.46
C GLU A 192 -17.35 -25.81 10.07
N SER A 193 -17.20 -26.24 8.81
CA SER A 193 -15.94 -26.76 8.30
C SER A 193 -14.86 -25.69 8.09
N MET A 194 -15.24 -24.40 8.12
CA MET A 194 -14.34 -23.26 7.91
C MET A 194 -13.98 -22.54 9.22
N ILE A 195 -14.98 -22.19 10.04
CA ILE A 195 -14.77 -21.39 11.26
C ILE A 195 -13.92 -22.17 12.27
N GLY A 196 -12.91 -21.51 12.84
CA GLY A 196 -12.02 -22.12 13.83
C GLY A 196 -10.89 -22.96 13.23
N HIS A 197 -10.81 -23.06 11.90
CA HIS A 197 -9.79 -23.81 11.18
C HIS A 197 -8.84 -22.89 10.41
N ASN A 198 -7.60 -23.33 10.20
CA ASN A 198 -6.64 -22.57 9.41
C ASN A 198 -6.83 -22.84 7.92
N LEU A 199 -6.95 -21.79 7.11
CA LEU A 199 -6.96 -21.85 5.65
C LEU A 199 -5.55 -21.65 5.09
N ILE A 200 -5.06 -22.63 4.34
CA ILE A 200 -3.77 -22.61 3.65
C ILE A 200 -4.02 -22.29 2.18
N THR A 201 -3.36 -21.23 1.67
CA THR A 201 -3.34 -20.86 0.25
C THR A 201 -1.90 -20.79 -0.27
N LYS A 202 -1.72 -20.48 -1.56
CA LYS A 202 -0.39 -20.20 -2.12
C LYS A 202 0.26 -18.94 -1.55
N GLN A 203 -0.52 -18.05 -0.94
CA GLN A 203 -0.08 -16.74 -0.45
C GLN A 203 0.07 -16.72 1.08
N THR A 204 -0.41 -17.74 1.79
CA THR A 204 -0.24 -17.86 3.25
C THR A 204 1.06 -18.57 3.60
N SER A 205 1.45 -18.49 4.87
CA SER A 205 2.45 -19.40 5.43
C SER A 205 1.98 -20.87 5.37
N LYS A 206 2.89 -21.81 5.67
CA LYS A 206 2.55 -23.25 5.75
C LYS A 206 1.52 -23.57 6.84
N ASN A 207 1.43 -22.72 7.86
CA ASN A 207 0.48 -22.90 8.96
C ASN A 207 -0.93 -22.36 8.61
N GLY A 208 -1.08 -21.70 7.46
CA GLY A 208 -2.33 -21.05 7.08
C GLY A 208 -2.68 -19.87 7.97
N ILE A 209 -3.91 -19.37 7.80
CA ILE A 209 -4.50 -18.30 8.61
C ILE A 209 -5.80 -18.80 9.23
N LEU A 210 -5.98 -18.57 10.53
CA LEU A 210 -7.19 -18.95 11.27
C LEU A 210 -8.41 -18.19 10.74
N VAL A 211 -9.39 -18.91 10.22
CA VAL A 211 -10.64 -18.34 9.74
C VAL A 211 -11.58 -18.11 10.94
N LYS A 212 -11.71 -16.84 11.34
CA LYS A 212 -12.62 -16.42 12.41
C LYS A 212 -14.01 -16.04 11.89
N LYS A 213 -14.09 -15.68 10.61
CA LYS A 213 -15.32 -15.16 10.00
C LYS A 213 -15.53 -15.77 8.62
N VAL A 214 -16.78 -16.05 8.30
CA VAL A 214 -17.20 -16.53 6.98
C VAL A 214 -18.30 -15.60 6.46
N MET A 215 -18.18 -15.21 5.20
CA MET A 215 -19.20 -14.45 4.50
C MET A 215 -20.11 -15.40 3.72
N VAL A 216 -21.41 -15.29 3.94
CA VAL A 216 -22.45 -15.94 3.14
C VAL A 216 -23.14 -14.86 2.31
N ALA A 217 -23.05 -14.95 0.99
CA ALA A 217 -23.58 -13.96 0.06
C ALA A 217 -24.53 -14.59 -0.96
N GLU A 218 -25.41 -13.78 -1.56
CA GLU A 218 -26.16 -14.22 -2.74
C GLU A 218 -25.20 -14.38 -3.94
N SER A 219 -25.42 -15.43 -4.73
CA SER A 219 -24.79 -15.57 -6.04
C SER A 219 -25.45 -14.61 -7.00
N VAL A 220 -24.63 -13.89 -7.78
CA VAL A 220 -25.13 -12.98 -8.79
C VAL A 220 -24.68 -13.47 -10.16
N THR A 221 -25.65 -13.68 -11.06
CA THR A 221 -25.35 -14.05 -12.44
C THR A 221 -24.72 -12.88 -13.17
N ILE A 222 -23.44 -13.02 -13.47
CA ILE A 222 -22.59 -12.03 -14.14
C ILE A 222 -22.83 -12.15 -15.65
N LYS A 223 -23.26 -11.04 -16.28
CA LYS A 223 -23.36 -10.93 -17.73
C LYS A 223 -22.08 -10.35 -18.33
N ARG A 224 -21.45 -9.41 -17.61
CA ARG A 224 -20.24 -8.73 -18.06
C ARG A 224 -19.45 -8.16 -16.88
N GLU A 225 -18.13 -8.14 -17.02
CA GLU A 225 -17.20 -7.65 -16.02
C GLU A 225 -16.42 -6.46 -16.59
N CYS A 226 -16.41 -5.36 -15.84
CA CYS A 226 -15.65 -4.16 -16.13
C CYS A 226 -14.66 -3.89 -14.99
N TYR A 227 -13.66 -3.07 -15.28
CA TYR A 227 -12.71 -2.56 -14.32
C TYR A 227 -12.93 -1.06 -14.13
N ILE A 228 -12.89 -0.59 -12.88
CA ILE A 228 -12.80 0.83 -12.57
C ILE A 228 -11.90 1.05 -11.35
N CYS A 229 -11.02 2.06 -11.44
CA CYS A 229 -10.16 2.46 -10.34
C CYS A 229 -10.09 3.99 -10.26
N ILE A 230 -10.14 4.53 -9.04
CA ILE A 230 -9.88 5.93 -8.73
C ILE A 230 -8.57 5.96 -7.97
N ILE A 231 -7.59 6.73 -8.43
CA ILE A 231 -6.28 6.83 -7.77
C ILE A 231 -5.83 8.29 -7.74
N MET A 232 -5.16 8.68 -6.65
CA MET A 232 -4.43 9.94 -6.61
C MET A 232 -3.21 9.83 -7.53
N ASP A 233 -3.28 10.46 -8.70
CA ASP A 233 -2.13 10.53 -9.58
C ASP A 233 -1.12 11.53 -9.01
N ARG A 234 0.12 11.07 -8.92
CA ARG A 234 1.23 11.89 -8.42
C ARG A 234 2.14 12.20 -9.61
N PHE A 235 2.07 13.43 -10.11
CA PHE A 235 3.15 13.96 -10.94
C PHE A 235 4.40 14.11 -10.06
N LEU A 236 5.33 13.17 -10.14
CA LEU A 236 6.72 13.46 -9.81
C LEU A 236 7.35 13.96 -11.12
N SER A 237 7.77 15.23 -11.17
CA SER A 237 8.59 15.76 -12.26
C SER A 237 9.87 14.93 -12.43
N ILE A 238 9.80 13.88 -13.25
CA ILE A 238 10.95 13.07 -13.69
C ILE A 238 11.22 13.28 -15.19
N TYR A 239 10.51 14.21 -15.82
CA TYR A 239 10.60 14.50 -17.26
C TYR A 239 11.90 15.18 -17.75
N VAL A 240 12.99 15.20 -16.96
CA VAL A 240 14.26 15.82 -17.38
C VAL A 240 15.48 14.89 -17.34
N TYR A 241 15.45 13.70 -16.73
CA TYR A 241 16.66 12.86 -16.62
C TYR A 241 16.65 11.51 -17.34
N ILE A 242 15.48 10.97 -17.73
CA ILE A 242 15.41 9.59 -18.25
C ILE A 242 15.77 9.49 -19.75
N HIS A 243 15.70 10.58 -20.52
CA HIS A 243 15.95 10.52 -21.97
C HIS A 243 17.44 10.47 -22.37
N PHE A 244 18.37 10.65 -21.43
CA PHE A 244 19.82 10.62 -21.70
C PHE A 244 20.54 9.36 -21.19
N PHE A 245 19.91 8.55 -20.33
CA PHE A 245 20.59 7.43 -19.65
C PHE A 245 20.08 6.02 -20.03
N PHE A 246 18.87 5.89 -20.58
CA PHE A 246 18.26 4.59 -20.89
C PHE A 246 18.50 4.11 -22.33
N ARG A 247 19.77 3.91 -22.71
CA ARG A 247 20.08 3.12 -23.93
C ARG A 247 21.09 2.00 -23.72
N PHE A 248 21.43 1.63 -22.48
CA PHE A 248 22.50 0.65 -22.28
C PHE A 248 22.29 -0.48 -21.28
N ILE A 249 21.39 -0.43 -20.28
CA ILE A 249 21.28 -1.54 -19.32
C ILE A 249 19.84 -1.67 -18.81
N PHE A 250 19.08 -2.63 -19.35
CA PHE A 250 18.45 -3.74 -18.62
C PHE A 250 17.44 -4.45 -19.53
N THR A 251 17.74 -5.71 -19.84
CA THR A 251 16.79 -6.72 -20.33
C THR A 251 16.54 -7.65 -19.15
N LEU A 252 15.26 -8.01 -18.94
CA LEU A 252 14.73 -8.91 -17.92
C LEU A 252 14.46 -8.29 -16.53
N TYR A 253 13.24 -8.56 -16.04
CA TYR A 253 12.66 -8.14 -14.77
C TYR A 253 12.39 -6.64 -14.62
N VAL A 254 11.20 -6.19 -15.02
CA VAL A 254 10.24 -5.43 -14.18
C VAL A 254 8.93 -5.31 -15.00
N SER A 255 8.01 -6.26 -14.91
CA SER A 255 6.69 -6.13 -15.56
C SER A 255 5.69 -5.32 -14.72
N ASN A 256 6.01 -5.06 -13.44
CA ASN A 256 5.05 -4.54 -12.45
C ASN A 256 5.05 -3.00 -12.28
N VAL A 257 5.85 -2.25 -13.04
CA VAL A 257 6.05 -0.79 -12.82
C VAL A 257 5.46 0.07 -13.93
N TYR A 258 5.00 -0.52 -15.05
CA TYR A 258 4.65 0.28 -16.23
C TYR A 258 3.33 1.04 -16.14
N ILE A 259 2.26 0.52 -15.49
CA ILE A 259 0.99 1.26 -15.39
C ILE A 259 1.10 2.48 -14.48
N LEU A 260 1.81 2.35 -13.36
CA LEU A 260 1.97 3.45 -12.39
C LEU A 260 2.73 4.66 -12.97
N PHE A 261 3.41 4.49 -14.12
CA PHE A 261 4.15 5.55 -14.78
C PHE A 261 3.34 6.31 -15.83
N PHE A 262 2.33 5.70 -16.48
CA PHE A 262 1.62 6.33 -17.60
C PHE A 262 0.55 7.34 -17.19
N THR A 263 0.09 7.35 -15.93
CA THR A 263 -0.95 8.29 -15.49
C THR A 263 -0.41 9.62 -15.04
N ARG A 264 0.90 9.68 -14.71
CA ARG A 264 1.63 10.71 -13.93
C ARG A 264 1.75 12.07 -14.58
N GLU A 265 0.70 12.55 -15.26
CA GLU A 265 0.61 13.89 -15.85
C GLU A 265 -0.31 14.83 -15.05
N ASN A 266 -1.08 14.30 -14.09
CA ASN A 266 -2.16 15.02 -13.44
C ASN A 266 -1.84 15.23 -11.96
N ASN A 267 -1.74 16.48 -11.51
CA ASN A 267 -1.62 16.83 -10.09
C ASN A 267 -2.98 16.69 -9.38
N GLY A 268 -3.55 15.48 -9.40
CA GLY A 268 -4.91 15.25 -8.91
C GLY A 268 -5.41 13.83 -9.16
N PRO A 269 -6.65 13.53 -8.75
CA PRO A 269 -7.23 12.21 -8.93
C PRO A 269 -7.49 11.88 -10.40
N VAL A 270 -7.34 10.61 -10.75
CA VAL A 270 -7.66 10.06 -12.06
C VAL A 270 -8.57 8.84 -11.92
N ILE A 271 -9.50 8.69 -12.86
CA ILE A 271 -10.29 7.48 -13.02
C ILE A 271 -9.69 6.66 -14.16
N ILE A 272 -9.33 5.42 -13.87
CA ILE A 272 -8.90 4.41 -14.83
C ILE A 272 -10.08 3.46 -15.04
N ALA A 273 -10.53 3.29 -16.29
CA ALA A 273 -11.66 2.44 -16.62
C ALA A 273 -11.28 1.48 -17.76
N SER A 274 -11.79 0.24 -17.72
CA SER A 274 -11.66 -0.73 -18.81
C SER A 274 -12.89 -1.63 -18.92
N PRO A 275 -13.39 -1.93 -20.15
CA PRO A 275 -14.42 -2.94 -20.33
C PRO A 275 -13.89 -4.38 -20.15
N ALA A 276 -12.58 -4.57 -19.94
CA ALA A 276 -11.96 -5.85 -19.62
C ALA A 276 -11.77 -5.99 -18.10
N GLY A 277 -12.86 -6.27 -17.37
CA GLY A 277 -12.83 -6.59 -15.94
C GLY A 277 -12.50 -8.06 -15.65
N GLY A 278 -12.32 -8.39 -14.37
CA GLY A 278 -12.04 -9.75 -13.91
C GLY A 278 -10.62 -10.24 -14.20
N THR A 279 -9.75 -9.36 -14.72
CA THR A 279 -8.37 -9.65 -15.07
C THR A 279 -7.43 -8.62 -14.45
N ASP A 280 -6.15 -8.97 -14.40
CA ASP A 280 -5.07 -8.09 -13.96
C ASP A 280 -4.88 -6.92 -14.94
N ILE A 281 -5.07 -5.69 -14.46
CA ILE A 281 -5.14 -4.50 -15.33
C ILE A 281 -3.80 -4.22 -16.01
N GLU A 282 -2.69 -4.60 -15.36
CA GLU A 282 -1.29 -4.62 -15.82
C GLU A 282 -1.14 -5.37 -17.14
N ASN A 283 -1.77 -6.53 -17.23
CA ASN A 283 -1.76 -7.33 -18.44
C ASN A 283 -2.58 -6.65 -19.54
N VAL A 284 -3.75 -6.10 -19.21
CA VAL A 284 -4.59 -5.36 -20.18
C VAL A 284 -3.85 -4.14 -20.73
N ALA A 285 -3.13 -3.38 -19.92
CA ALA A 285 -2.36 -2.23 -20.40
C ALA A 285 -1.24 -2.62 -21.36
N THR A 286 -0.65 -3.80 -21.16
CA THR A 286 0.42 -4.30 -22.02
C THR A 286 -0.13 -4.89 -23.31
N SER A 287 -1.14 -5.76 -23.21
CA SER A 287 -1.67 -6.53 -24.35
C SER A 287 -2.74 -5.79 -25.15
N SER A 288 -3.49 -4.89 -24.52
CA SER A 288 -4.67 -4.23 -25.10
C SER A 288 -4.88 -2.82 -24.54
N PRO A 289 -3.88 -1.92 -24.64
CA PRO A 289 -3.93 -0.58 -24.04
C PRO A 289 -5.11 0.28 -24.49
N HIS A 290 -5.64 0.05 -25.70
CA HIS A 290 -6.81 0.75 -26.23
C HIS A 290 -8.11 0.46 -25.47
N LEU A 291 -8.14 -0.60 -24.63
CA LEU A 291 -9.24 -0.90 -23.73
C LEU A 291 -9.13 -0.15 -22.41
N ILE A 292 -8.08 0.64 -22.18
CA ILE A 292 -7.93 1.41 -20.95
C ILE A 292 -8.15 2.88 -21.26
N LYS A 293 -8.93 3.54 -20.40
CA LYS A 293 -9.12 4.98 -20.44
C LYS A 293 -8.78 5.59 -19.10
N THR A 294 -7.84 6.54 -19.12
CA THR A 294 -7.46 7.36 -17.97
C THR A 294 -8.12 8.72 -18.12
N ILE A 295 -8.85 9.15 -17.09
CA ILE A 295 -9.69 10.35 -17.12
C ILE A 295 -9.34 11.19 -15.89
N PRO A 296 -8.67 12.33 -16.07
CA PRO A 296 -8.40 13.25 -14.97
C PRO A 296 -9.70 13.79 -14.37
N VAL A 297 -9.73 13.90 -13.05
CA VAL A 297 -10.84 14.48 -12.30
C VAL A 297 -10.33 15.73 -11.60
N ASP A 298 -10.97 16.87 -11.88
CA ASP A 298 -10.75 18.09 -11.12
C ASP A 298 -11.29 17.90 -9.69
N ILE A 299 -10.46 18.13 -8.69
CA ILE A 299 -10.80 17.85 -7.28
C ILE A 299 -11.92 18.77 -6.75
N GLU A 300 -12.04 19.99 -7.29
CA GLU A 300 -13.04 20.96 -6.86
C GLU A 300 -14.40 20.69 -7.51
N GLN A 301 -14.41 20.34 -8.80
CA GLN A 301 -15.63 20.02 -9.53
C GLN A 301 -16.11 18.58 -9.27
N GLY A 302 -15.17 17.65 -9.09
CA GLY A 302 -15.43 16.22 -8.93
C GLY A 302 -15.97 15.53 -10.19
N VAL A 303 -16.56 14.36 -10.01
CA VAL A 303 -17.12 13.56 -11.11
C VAL A 303 -18.49 14.10 -11.54
N THR A 304 -18.52 14.73 -12.72
CA THR A 304 -19.76 15.27 -13.28
C THR A 304 -20.69 14.19 -13.85
N ASP A 305 -21.95 14.56 -14.04
CA ASP A 305 -22.96 13.74 -14.70
C ASP A 305 -22.58 13.34 -16.13
N GLU A 306 -21.93 14.25 -16.86
CA GLU A 306 -21.47 13.98 -18.23
C GLU A 306 -20.27 13.03 -18.23
N MET A 307 -19.29 13.28 -17.36
CA MET A 307 -18.10 12.44 -17.21
C MET A 307 -18.48 11.00 -16.86
N SER A 308 -19.31 10.81 -15.83
CA SER A 308 -19.77 9.50 -15.38
C SER A 308 -20.56 8.74 -16.45
N LYS A 309 -21.43 9.42 -17.22
CA LYS A 309 -22.14 8.80 -18.37
C LYS A 309 -21.19 8.42 -19.51
N ASN A 310 -20.17 9.22 -19.77
CA ASN A 310 -19.18 8.93 -20.80
C ASN A 310 -18.28 7.74 -20.41
N ILE A 311 -17.92 7.62 -19.12
CA ILE A 311 -17.24 6.44 -18.58
C ILE A 311 -18.13 5.20 -18.72
N ALA A 312 -19.39 5.28 -18.29
CA ALA A 312 -20.33 4.16 -18.40
C ALA A 312 -20.50 3.66 -19.84
N LYS A 313 -20.59 4.58 -20.81
CA LYS A 313 -20.63 4.21 -22.25
C LYS A 313 -19.33 3.58 -22.73
N PHE A 314 -18.17 4.07 -22.29
CA PHE A 314 -16.88 3.48 -22.62
C PHE A 314 -16.75 2.06 -22.07
N LEU A 315 -17.25 1.85 -20.85
CA LEU A 315 -17.44 0.54 -20.23
C LEU A 315 -18.59 -0.26 -20.86
N ASP A 316 -19.00 0.02 -22.10
CA ASP A 316 -20.07 -0.65 -22.89
C ASP A 316 -21.42 -0.89 -22.17
N PHE A 317 -21.77 -0.10 -21.13
CA PHE A 317 -23.12 -0.14 -20.57
C PHE A 317 -24.12 0.50 -21.55
N LYS A 318 -25.35 -0.04 -21.60
CA LYS A 318 -26.36 0.32 -22.60
C LYS A 318 -27.71 0.66 -21.97
N GLY A 319 -28.50 1.49 -22.66
CA GLY A 319 -29.86 1.82 -22.25
C GLY A 319 -29.95 2.46 -20.86
N SER A 320 -30.81 1.93 -20.00
CA SER A 320 -30.98 2.38 -18.61
C SER A 320 -29.73 2.17 -17.76
N LEU A 321 -28.92 1.14 -18.05
CA LEU A 321 -27.72 0.80 -17.28
C LEU A 321 -26.64 1.89 -17.35
N ILE A 322 -26.65 2.74 -18.38
CA ILE A 322 -25.73 3.90 -18.43
C ILE A 322 -25.98 4.83 -17.25
N LYS A 323 -27.26 5.06 -16.90
CA LYS A 323 -27.60 5.95 -15.77
C LYS A 323 -27.24 5.30 -14.44
N GLU A 324 -27.45 4.00 -14.32
CA GLU A 324 -27.12 3.24 -13.11
C GLU A 324 -25.61 3.16 -12.89
N ALA A 325 -24.84 2.75 -13.91
CA ALA A 325 -23.38 2.75 -13.84
C ALA A 325 -22.81 4.16 -13.57
N ALA A 326 -23.36 5.20 -14.20
CA ALA A 326 -22.96 6.58 -13.91
C ALA A 326 -23.24 6.98 -12.45
N ALA A 327 -24.33 6.53 -11.86
CA ALA A 327 -24.61 6.74 -10.44
C ALA A 327 -23.59 6.01 -9.55
N GLN A 328 -23.30 4.73 -9.84
CA GLN A 328 -22.29 3.95 -9.13
C GLN A 328 -20.90 4.62 -9.19
N ILE A 329 -20.48 5.13 -10.35
CA ILE A 329 -19.20 5.83 -10.53
C ILE A 329 -19.13 7.08 -9.64
N LYS A 330 -20.22 7.86 -9.56
CA LYS A 330 -20.28 9.03 -8.68
C LYS A 330 -20.26 8.66 -7.20
N GLN A 331 -20.90 7.56 -6.80
CA GLN A 331 -20.87 7.06 -5.42
C GLN A 331 -19.48 6.55 -5.04
N LEU A 332 -18.77 5.87 -5.94
CA LEU A 332 -17.37 5.49 -5.75
C LEU A 332 -16.47 6.72 -5.58
N TRP A 333 -16.70 7.79 -6.34
CA TRP A 333 -16.00 9.06 -6.15
C TRP A 333 -16.26 9.68 -4.77
N GLN A 334 -17.52 9.69 -4.31
CA GLN A 334 -17.83 10.18 -2.97
C GLN A 334 -17.18 9.32 -1.88
N LEU A 335 -17.20 7.99 -2.02
CA LEU A 335 -16.49 7.08 -1.12
C LEU A 335 -15.00 7.42 -1.07
N PHE A 336 -14.34 7.54 -2.23
CA PHE A 336 -12.91 7.85 -2.35
C PHE A 336 -12.52 9.11 -1.55
N LEU A 337 -13.33 10.17 -1.63
CA LEU A 337 -13.12 11.39 -0.85
C LEU A 337 -13.43 11.20 0.65
N ASN A 338 -14.56 10.57 0.97
CA ASN A 338 -15.06 10.44 2.34
C ASN A 338 -14.12 9.66 3.25
N VAL A 339 -13.36 8.70 2.69
CA VAL A 339 -12.44 7.85 3.48
C VAL A 339 -10.97 8.21 3.30
N ASP A 340 -10.67 9.33 2.61
CA ASP A 340 -9.30 9.71 2.24
C ASP A 340 -8.52 8.55 1.58
N ALA A 341 -9.13 7.93 0.58
CA ALA A 341 -8.47 6.89 -0.19
C ALA A 341 -7.38 7.49 -1.10
N VAL A 342 -6.23 6.82 -1.18
CA VAL A 342 -5.24 7.08 -2.23
C VAL A 342 -5.52 6.24 -3.47
N GLN A 343 -6.17 5.08 -3.30
CA GLN A 343 -6.63 4.20 -4.37
C GLN A 343 -7.94 3.52 -3.98
N LEU A 344 -8.91 3.49 -4.88
CA LEU A 344 -10.15 2.72 -4.80
C LEU A 344 -10.33 1.95 -6.11
N GLU A 345 -10.14 0.65 -6.07
CA GLU A 345 -10.21 -0.24 -7.22
C GLU A 345 -11.40 -1.19 -7.07
N ILE A 346 -12.25 -1.26 -8.10
CA ILE A 346 -13.36 -2.20 -8.21
C ILE A 346 -13.07 -3.14 -9.38
N ASN A 347 -12.80 -4.40 -9.07
CA ASN A 347 -12.46 -5.42 -10.06
C ASN A 347 -13.06 -6.78 -9.67
N PRO A 348 -14.25 -7.15 -10.19
CA PRO A 348 -15.01 -6.48 -11.24
C PRO A 348 -16.15 -5.57 -10.76
N LEU A 349 -16.44 -4.53 -11.56
CA LEU A 349 -17.74 -3.85 -11.63
C LEU A 349 -18.60 -4.57 -12.67
N VAL A 350 -19.74 -5.12 -12.26
CA VAL A 350 -20.49 -6.12 -13.02
C VAL A 350 -21.83 -5.59 -13.53
N GLU A 351 -22.16 -5.95 -14.77
CA GLU A 351 -23.54 -5.97 -15.27
C GLU A 351 -24.18 -7.32 -14.94
N THR A 352 -25.30 -7.31 -14.22
CA THR A 352 -26.02 -8.53 -13.86
C THR A 352 -27.01 -8.94 -14.95
N SER A 353 -27.31 -10.23 -15.06
CA SER A 353 -28.33 -10.73 -16.01
C SER A 353 -29.72 -10.15 -15.79
N ASN A 354 -30.03 -9.72 -14.56
CA ASN A 354 -31.30 -9.10 -14.18
C ASN A 354 -31.34 -7.59 -14.45
N GLY A 355 -30.28 -7.03 -15.07
CA GLY A 355 -30.24 -5.63 -15.50
C GLY A 355 -29.90 -4.65 -14.38
N GLY A 356 -28.89 -4.97 -13.56
CA GLY A 356 -28.32 -4.04 -12.56
C GLY A 356 -26.79 -3.92 -12.68
N VAL A 357 -26.23 -2.97 -11.93
CA VAL A 357 -24.78 -2.71 -11.87
C VAL A 357 -24.29 -2.85 -10.43
N ILE A 358 -23.34 -3.76 -10.18
CA ILE A 358 -22.84 -4.05 -8.82
C ILE A 358 -21.32 -4.10 -8.76
N ALA A 359 -20.73 -3.67 -7.65
CA ALA A 359 -19.35 -3.93 -7.30
C ALA A 359 -19.24 -5.30 -6.63
N VAL A 360 -18.45 -6.21 -7.21
CA VAL A 360 -18.30 -7.58 -6.69
C VAL A 360 -17.15 -7.67 -5.70
N ASP A 361 -16.04 -7.01 -6.01
CA ASP A 361 -14.83 -6.97 -5.19
C ASP A 361 -14.23 -5.56 -5.22
N ALA A 362 -13.54 -5.21 -4.15
CA ALA A 362 -12.96 -3.89 -3.97
C ALA A 362 -11.67 -3.92 -3.16
N LYS A 363 -10.67 -3.22 -3.69
CA LYS A 363 -9.42 -2.94 -3.00
C LYS A 363 -9.32 -1.44 -2.74
N ILE A 364 -9.21 -1.08 -1.47
CA ILE A 364 -9.12 0.30 -1.02
C ILE A 364 -7.78 0.48 -0.31
N ILE A 365 -7.04 1.50 -0.71
CA ILE A 365 -5.80 1.93 -0.05
C ILE A 365 -6.06 3.32 0.52
N PHE A 366 -5.86 3.49 1.82
CA PHE A 366 -6.13 4.72 2.57
C PHE A 366 -4.86 5.58 2.71
N ASP A 367 -5.03 6.88 2.90
CA ASP A 367 -3.94 7.76 3.31
C ASP A 367 -3.69 7.65 4.82
N ASP A 368 -2.52 7.13 5.20
CA ASP A 368 -2.11 7.01 6.61
C ASP A 368 -2.03 8.36 7.32
N ASN A 369 -1.78 9.45 6.58
CA ASN A 369 -1.78 10.79 7.17
C ASN A 369 -3.18 11.24 7.60
N ALA A 370 -4.24 10.61 7.08
CA ALA A 370 -5.62 10.88 7.46
C ALA A 370 -6.09 10.03 8.66
N LYS A 371 -5.25 9.15 9.21
CA LYS A 371 -5.58 8.26 10.35
C LYS A 371 -6.18 9.00 11.55
N PHE A 372 -5.74 10.24 11.82
CA PHE A 372 -6.23 11.03 12.95
C PHE A 372 -7.74 11.33 12.87
N ARG A 373 -8.32 11.36 11.66
CA ARG A 373 -9.74 11.66 11.41
C ARG A 373 -10.59 10.46 10.99
N HIS A 374 -9.98 9.29 10.75
CA HIS A 374 -10.67 8.03 10.34
C HIS A 374 -10.46 6.90 11.35
N LYS A 375 -10.61 7.20 12.65
CA LYS A 375 -10.33 6.23 13.73
C LYS A 375 -11.19 4.97 13.64
N ASP A 376 -12.42 5.10 13.17
CA ASP A 376 -13.35 3.99 12.92
C ASP A 376 -12.83 3.06 11.83
N ILE A 377 -12.32 3.58 10.71
CA ILE A 377 -11.76 2.78 9.62
C ILE A 377 -10.47 2.08 10.07
N TYR A 378 -9.55 2.81 10.70
CA TYR A 378 -8.30 2.21 11.19
C TYR A 378 -8.49 1.25 12.36
N SER A 379 -9.65 1.27 13.03
CA SER A 379 -10.01 0.24 14.03
C SER A 379 -10.36 -1.11 13.40
N LEU A 380 -10.58 -1.15 12.08
CA LEU A 380 -10.86 -2.37 11.33
C LEU A 380 -9.60 -3.15 10.93
N GLU A 381 -8.41 -2.58 11.19
CA GLU A 381 -7.12 -3.18 10.83
C GLU A 381 -6.98 -4.58 11.42
N ASP A 382 -6.77 -5.57 10.55
CA ASP A 382 -6.45 -6.93 10.94
C ASP A 382 -4.95 -7.17 10.79
N GLU A 383 -4.25 -7.22 11.92
CA GLU A 383 -2.81 -7.47 11.95
C GLU A 383 -2.45 -8.96 11.96
N THR A 384 -3.42 -9.87 12.00
CA THR A 384 -3.14 -11.32 12.18
C THR A 384 -2.33 -11.94 11.06
N GLU A 385 -2.35 -11.33 9.87
CA GLU A 385 -1.59 -11.77 8.69
C GLU A 385 -0.29 -10.98 8.46
N SER A 386 -0.01 -9.99 9.31
CA SER A 386 1.22 -9.20 9.22
C SER A 386 2.38 -9.87 9.97
N ASP A 387 3.61 -9.60 9.57
CA ASP A 387 4.78 -10.14 10.26
C ASP A 387 4.82 -9.62 11.71
N PRO A 388 4.94 -10.48 12.74
CA PRO A 388 5.02 -10.05 14.14
C PRO A 388 6.12 -9.02 14.41
N LYS A 389 7.21 -9.05 13.65
CA LYS A 389 8.32 -8.08 13.72
C LYS A 389 7.89 -6.70 13.21
N GLU A 390 7.07 -6.64 12.16
CA GLU A 390 6.52 -5.39 11.63
C GLU A 390 5.52 -4.77 12.62
N ILE A 391 4.67 -5.60 13.24
CA ILE A 391 3.74 -5.16 14.29
C ILE A 391 4.50 -4.61 15.49
N GLU A 392 5.53 -5.33 15.96
CA GLU A 392 6.34 -4.86 17.09
C GLU A 392 7.10 -3.58 16.74
N ALA A 393 7.67 -3.47 15.54
CA ALA A 393 8.32 -2.26 15.07
C ALA A 393 7.38 -1.05 15.09
N ALA A 394 6.15 -1.21 14.60
CA ALA A 394 5.17 -0.13 14.52
C ALA A 394 4.83 0.47 15.89
N LYS A 395 4.77 -0.35 16.96
CA LYS A 395 4.52 0.13 18.34
C LYS A 395 5.57 1.13 18.83
N HIS A 396 6.78 1.06 18.29
CA HIS A 396 7.92 1.92 18.64
C HIS A 396 8.20 2.99 17.57
N ASN A 397 7.24 3.22 16.66
CA ASN A 397 7.36 4.13 15.51
C ASN A 397 8.57 3.81 14.62
N LEU A 398 8.84 2.51 14.41
CA LEU A 398 9.87 2.03 13.51
C LEU A 398 9.23 1.52 12.22
N ASN A 399 9.75 1.97 11.07
CA ASN A 399 9.30 1.48 9.77
C ASN A 399 10.13 0.26 9.38
N TYR A 400 9.64 -0.94 9.69
CA TYR A 400 10.31 -2.21 9.42
C TYR A 400 9.59 -2.98 8.32
N ILE A 401 10.33 -3.65 7.44
CA ILE A 401 9.79 -4.63 6.49
C ILE A 401 10.74 -5.84 6.47
N ALA A 402 10.20 -7.02 6.70
CA ALA A 402 10.99 -8.26 6.67
C ALA A 402 11.40 -8.65 5.24
N MET A 403 12.61 -9.17 5.07
CA MET A 403 13.13 -9.67 3.79
C MET A 403 13.85 -11.00 3.99
N SER A 404 14.19 -11.70 2.91
CA SER A 404 14.76 -13.06 2.95
C SER A 404 16.29 -13.10 3.08
N GLY A 405 16.95 -11.97 3.32
CA GLY A 405 18.40 -11.89 3.38
C GLY A 405 19.01 -12.25 4.73
N ASN A 406 20.29 -11.92 4.89
CA ASN A 406 21.06 -12.28 6.08
C ASN A 406 21.84 -11.12 6.71
N ILE A 407 21.78 -9.92 6.12
CA ILE A 407 22.36 -8.71 6.71
C ILE A 407 21.23 -7.80 7.18
N GLY A 408 21.10 -7.67 8.50
CA GLY A 408 20.15 -6.75 9.11
C GLY A 408 20.59 -5.30 8.90
N CYS A 409 19.66 -4.41 8.59
CA CYS A 409 19.93 -2.98 8.40
C CYS A 409 19.26 -2.16 9.50
N LEU A 410 19.93 -1.13 10.00
CA LEU A 410 19.35 -0.08 10.84
C LEU A 410 19.81 1.27 10.31
N VAL A 411 18.88 2.08 9.83
CA VAL A 411 19.18 3.33 9.12
C VAL A 411 18.21 4.43 9.55
N ASN A 412 18.67 5.68 9.55
CA ASN A 412 17.79 6.83 9.72
C ASN A 412 17.44 7.47 8.37
N GLY A 413 16.15 7.52 8.07
CA GLY A 413 15.58 8.03 6.82
C GLY A 413 15.40 6.95 5.75
N ALA A 414 14.15 6.83 5.27
CA ALA A 414 13.76 5.85 4.25
C ALA A 414 14.64 5.84 2.98
N GLY A 415 15.05 7.02 2.49
CA GLY A 415 15.92 7.12 1.31
C GLY A 415 17.31 6.49 1.52
N LEU A 416 17.90 6.72 2.69
CA LEU A 416 19.19 6.11 3.06
C LEU A 416 19.02 4.62 3.34
N ALA A 417 17.89 4.21 3.91
CA ALA A 417 17.59 2.80 4.16
C ALA A 417 17.54 2.00 2.86
N MET A 418 16.85 2.52 1.83
CA MET A 418 16.84 1.93 0.47
C MET A 418 18.26 1.87 -0.13
N ALA A 419 19.01 2.97 -0.10
CA ALA A 419 20.38 2.98 -0.63
C ALA A 419 21.32 2.01 0.11
N THR A 420 21.09 1.79 1.41
CA THR A 420 21.85 0.84 2.23
C THR A 420 21.54 -0.61 1.85
N MET A 421 20.29 -0.92 1.51
CA MET A 421 19.93 -2.24 0.99
C MET A 421 20.53 -2.46 -0.42
N ASP A 422 20.46 -1.44 -1.28
CA ASP A 422 21.00 -1.50 -2.64
C ASP A 422 22.51 -1.73 -2.64
N ILE A 423 23.26 -1.07 -1.75
CA ILE A 423 24.71 -1.28 -1.65
C ILE A 423 25.04 -2.69 -1.15
N ILE A 424 24.27 -3.25 -0.20
CA ILE A 424 24.44 -4.65 0.24
C ILE A 424 24.25 -5.60 -0.95
N LYS A 425 23.21 -5.37 -1.74
CA LYS A 425 22.90 -6.14 -2.95
C LYS A 425 23.99 -6.02 -4.01
N LEU A 426 24.50 -4.79 -4.22
CA LEU A 426 25.59 -4.50 -5.16
C LEU A 426 26.85 -5.29 -4.85
N TYR A 427 27.14 -5.53 -3.56
CA TYR A 427 28.26 -6.35 -3.11
C TYR A 427 27.93 -7.85 -2.96
N GLY A 428 26.84 -8.32 -3.57
CA GLY A 428 26.49 -9.74 -3.70
C GLY A 428 25.96 -10.39 -2.42
N LYS A 429 25.42 -9.59 -1.49
CA LYS A 429 24.74 -10.08 -0.29
C LYS A 429 23.26 -9.69 -0.32
N GLU A 430 22.47 -10.27 0.58
CA GLU A 430 21.02 -10.05 0.62
C GLU A 430 20.65 -9.29 1.91
N PRO A 431 19.98 -8.12 1.82
CA PRO A 431 19.45 -7.43 2.98
C PRO A 431 18.34 -8.26 3.63
N ALA A 432 18.38 -8.42 4.94
CA ALA A 432 17.40 -9.16 5.73
C ALA A 432 16.15 -8.34 6.05
N ASN A 433 16.23 -7.02 5.95
CA ASN A 433 15.11 -6.13 6.23
C ASN A 433 15.34 -4.73 5.63
N PHE A 434 14.24 -4.00 5.49
CA PHE A 434 14.22 -2.54 5.53
C PHE A 434 13.95 -2.10 6.98
N LEU A 435 14.66 -1.08 7.49
CA LEU A 435 14.35 -0.46 8.78
C LEU A 435 14.78 1.00 8.79
N ASP A 436 13.78 1.87 8.87
CA ASP A 436 13.94 3.30 9.09
C ASP A 436 13.52 3.66 10.53
N VAL A 437 14.50 4.13 11.32
CA VAL A 437 14.29 4.59 12.72
C VAL A 437 13.82 6.06 12.81
N GLY A 438 13.68 6.75 11.68
CA GLY A 438 13.30 8.16 11.60
C GLY A 438 14.45 9.14 11.84
N GLY A 439 14.19 10.43 11.66
CA GLY A 439 15.21 11.48 11.78
C GLY A 439 15.64 11.83 13.23
N ASN A 440 14.77 11.57 14.21
CA ASN A 440 15.01 11.87 15.62
C ASN A 440 15.24 10.57 16.41
N VAL A 441 16.40 9.95 16.18
CA VAL A 441 16.74 8.66 16.78
C VAL A 441 17.02 8.79 18.28
N ASN A 442 16.39 7.96 19.11
CA ASN A 442 16.68 7.85 20.54
C ASN A 442 17.20 6.44 20.93
N GLU A 443 17.75 6.31 22.13
CA GLU A 443 18.37 5.06 22.61
C GLU A 443 17.37 3.89 22.72
N GLU A 444 16.12 4.17 23.13
CA GLU A 444 15.07 3.16 23.27
C GLU A 444 14.68 2.56 21.92
N GLN A 445 14.51 3.41 20.89
CA GLN A 445 14.23 2.97 19.53
C GLN A 445 15.36 2.13 18.95
N VAL A 446 16.63 2.50 19.22
CA VAL A 446 17.79 1.71 18.81
C VAL A 446 17.79 0.35 19.49
N LEU A 447 17.52 0.29 20.80
CA LEU A 447 17.41 -0.97 21.53
C LEU A 447 16.31 -1.87 20.95
N LYS A 448 15.14 -1.30 20.66
CA LYS A 448 14.01 -2.04 20.06
C LYS A 448 14.32 -2.53 18.65
N ALA A 449 14.96 -1.69 17.83
CA ALA A 449 15.46 -2.09 16.53
C ALA A 449 16.40 -3.30 16.62
N PHE A 450 17.36 -3.27 17.55
CA PHE A 450 18.24 -4.42 17.77
C PHE A 450 17.50 -5.67 18.20
N GLN A 451 16.54 -5.57 19.13
CA GLN A 451 15.70 -6.71 19.56
C GLN A 451 14.94 -7.35 18.39
N ILE A 452 14.40 -6.52 17.50
CA ILE A 452 13.69 -6.99 16.31
C ILE A 452 14.65 -7.69 15.35
N LEU A 453 15.81 -7.08 15.06
CA LEU A 453 16.82 -7.64 14.16
C LEU A 453 17.39 -8.98 14.66
N THR A 454 17.64 -9.10 15.96
CA THR A 454 18.20 -10.34 16.54
C THR A 454 17.17 -11.43 16.77
N SER A 455 15.87 -11.12 16.68
CA SER A 455 14.80 -12.13 16.69
C SER A 455 14.74 -12.94 15.39
N ASP A 456 15.36 -12.46 14.32
CA ASP A 456 15.42 -13.15 13.03
C ASP A 456 16.67 -14.03 12.95
N GLU A 457 16.47 -15.35 13.00
CA GLU A 457 17.56 -16.33 12.96
C GLU A 457 18.37 -16.29 11.65
N ASN A 458 17.83 -15.71 10.56
CA ASN A 458 18.54 -15.56 9.29
C ASN A 458 19.59 -14.45 9.35
N VAL A 459 19.45 -13.48 10.26
CA VAL A 459 20.37 -12.35 10.40
C VAL A 459 21.70 -12.83 10.97
N LYS A 460 22.76 -12.69 10.19
CA LYS A 460 24.13 -13.11 10.55
C LYS A 460 25.08 -11.95 10.83
N ALA A 461 24.71 -10.73 10.44
CA ALA A 461 25.41 -9.50 10.73
C ALA A 461 24.43 -8.32 10.69
N ILE A 462 24.76 -7.23 11.38
CA ILE A 462 23.98 -5.99 11.35
C ILE A 462 24.84 -4.86 10.78
N LEU A 463 24.29 -4.12 9.82
CA LEU A 463 24.84 -2.87 9.30
C LEU A 463 24.02 -1.69 9.83
N VAL A 464 24.63 -0.90 10.70
CA VAL A 464 24.10 0.40 11.14
C VAL A 464 24.69 1.48 10.23
N ASN A 465 23.84 2.21 9.53
CA ASN A 465 24.25 3.35 8.71
C ASN A 465 23.43 4.57 9.11
N VAL A 466 24.04 5.45 9.91
CA VAL A 466 23.35 6.64 10.43
C VAL A 466 24.07 7.91 10.00
N PHE A 467 23.31 8.82 9.41
CA PHE A 467 23.75 10.18 9.15
C PHE A 467 23.19 11.08 10.25
N GLY A 468 24.02 11.46 11.22
CA GLY A 468 23.60 12.13 12.46
C GLY A 468 22.86 13.45 12.24
N GLY A 469 23.16 14.17 11.17
CA GLY A 469 22.49 15.44 10.86
C GLY A 469 22.64 16.43 12.02
N ILE A 470 21.54 16.69 12.74
CA ILE A 470 21.50 17.56 13.93
C ILE A 470 21.89 16.80 15.22
N VAL A 471 21.77 15.46 15.23
CA VAL A 471 22.08 14.61 16.38
C VAL A 471 23.59 14.30 16.42
N ASN A 472 24.20 14.47 17.59
CA ASN A 472 25.62 14.17 17.82
C ASN A 472 25.90 12.66 17.66
N CYS A 473 26.90 12.32 16.85
CA CYS A 473 27.29 10.93 16.61
C CYS A 473 27.78 10.22 17.89
N ALA A 474 28.35 10.94 18.85
CA ALA A 474 28.74 10.38 20.14
C ALA A 474 27.53 9.85 20.94
N THR A 475 26.41 10.57 20.91
CA THR A 475 25.15 10.13 21.56
C THR A 475 24.63 8.86 20.91
N ILE A 476 24.61 8.82 19.57
CA ILE A 476 24.18 7.64 18.80
C ILE A 476 25.10 6.45 19.08
N ALA A 477 26.42 6.66 19.06
CA ALA A 477 27.41 5.62 19.35
C ALA A 477 27.23 5.04 20.76
N ASN A 478 27.02 5.89 21.78
CA ASN A 478 26.75 5.45 23.14
C ASN A 478 25.46 4.62 23.21
N GLY A 479 24.39 5.07 22.55
CA GLY A 479 23.13 4.31 22.44
C GLY A 479 23.33 2.93 21.80
N ILE A 480 24.09 2.85 20.72
CA ILE A 480 24.42 1.58 20.05
C ILE A 480 25.22 0.65 20.97
N VAL A 481 26.24 1.17 21.65
CA VAL A 481 27.07 0.39 22.59
C VAL A 481 26.24 -0.13 23.76
N ASN A 482 25.39 0.73 24.33
CA ASN A 482 24.51 0.37 25.44
C ASN A 482 23.48 -0.67 25.04
N ALA A 483 22.84 -0.49 23.88
CA ALA A 483 21.92 -1.46 23.32
C ALA A 483 22.60 -2.82 23.11
N SER A 484 23.76 -2.82 22.44
CA SER A 484 24.54 -4.04 22.14
C SER A 484 24.93 -4.82 23.41
N LYS A 485 25.31 -4.12 24.48
CA LYS A 485 25.62 -4.74 25.79
C LYS A 485 24.36 -5.31 26.44
N THR A 486 23.25 -4.57 26.40
CA THR A 486 21.98 -4.96 27.01
C THR A 486 21.42 -6.23 26.38
N ILE A 487 21.48 -6.32 25.04
CA ILE A 487 21.00 -7.50 24.31
C ILE A 487 22.03 -8.63 24.21
N GLN A 488 23.25 -8.42 24.73
CA GLN A 488 24.37 -9.36 24.60
C GLN A 488 24.59 -9.80 23.14
N LEU A 489 24.73 -8.81 22.25
CA LEU A 489 24.81 -9.03 20.82
C LEU A 489 25.96 -10.00 20.47
N SER A 490 25.61 -11.15 19.88
CA SER A 490 26.57 -12.21 19.53
C SER A 490 26.99 -12.21 18.06
N ILE A 491 26.27 -11.47 17.21
CA ILE A 491 26.55 -11.35 15.78
C ILE A 491 27.36 -10.09 15.46
N PRO A 492 28.19 -10.09 14.41
CA PRO A 492 28.99 -8.93 14.02
C PRO A 492 28.14 -7.68 13.76
N LEU A 493 28.60 -6.56 14.31
CA LEU A 493 28.01 -5.24 14.13
C LEU A 493 28.97 -4.35 13.35
N ILE A 494 28.52 -3.88 12.18
CA ILE A 494 29.24 -2.91 11.36
C ILE A 494 28.53 -1.58 11.51
N VAL A 495 29.27 -0.55 11.92
CA VAL A 495 28.70 0.77 12.19
C VAL A 495 29.37 1.80 11.31
N ARG A 496 28.57 2.52 10.53
CA ARG A 496 28.95 3.74 9.85
C ARG A 496 28.15 4.90 10.43
N LEU A 497 28.85 5.83 11.09
CA LEU A 497 28.30 7.09 11.58
C LEU A 497 28.94 8.24 10.80
N GLU A 498 28.13 9.22 10.42
CA GLU A 498 28.59 10.43 9.76
C GLU A 498 27.83 11.63 10.31
N GLY A 499 28.55 12.67 10.72
CA GLY A 499 27.94 13.88 11.28
C GLY A 499 28.87 14.58 12.25
N MET A 500 28.29 15.48 13.05
CA MET A 500 29.05 16.23 14.05
C MET A 500 29.47 15.32 15.21
N ILE A 501 30.75 15.40 15.55
CA ILE A 501 31.34 14.85 16.77
C ILE A 501 31.89 16.07 17.51
N TYR A 502 31.20 16.50 18.58
CA TYR A 502 31.68 17.57 19.46
C TYR A 502 32.51 17.00 20.59
#